data_AF-R7A1C6-F1
#
_entry.id   AF-R7A1C6-F1
#
_cell.length_a   1.000
_cell.length_b   1.000
_cell.length_c   1.000
_cell.angle_alpha   90.00
_cell.angle_beta   90.00
_cell.angle_gamma   90.00
#
_symmetry.space_group_name_H-M   'P 1'
#
loop_
_entity.id
_entity.type
_entity.pdbx_description
1 polymer ?
#
loop_
_entity_poly.entity_id
_entity_poly.type
_entity_poly.pdbx_seq_one_letter_code
_entity_poly.pdbx_strand_id
1 'polypeptide(L)'
;MSLSQERIEIRFQEVKQIAQELRKEAVCMKKRLEKQRELFLAGRCYKGKSAEMLRRKEVELCTELEEEINRLLGLADKLMQQAEKMYLAEQRNYQISITRIYR
;
A
#
# COMPACT_ATOMS: atom_id res chain seq x y z
N MET A 1 27.51 19.26 5.86
CA MET A 1 26.20 18.70 6.23
C MET A 1 26.44 17.67 7.32
N SER A 2 25.68 17.68 8.41
CA SER A 2 25.91 16.74 9.51
C SER A 2 25.41 15.35 9.13
N LEU A 3 26.19 14.31 9.44
CA LEU A 3 25.90 12.89 9.20
C LEU A 3 24.49 12.43 9.65
N SER A 4 23.81 13.19 10.51
CA SER A 4 22.44 12.93 10.94
C SER A 4 21.40 13.27 9.88
N GLN A 5 21.56 14.36 9.12
CA GLN A 5 20.52 14.81 8.18
C GLN A 5 20.44 13.92 6.92
N GLU A 6 21.60 13.51 6.39
CA GLU A 6 21.67 12.52 5.30
C GLU A 6 21.05 11.18 5.70
N ARG A 7 21.29 10.72 6.93
CA ARG A 7 20.69 9.47 7.43
C ARG A 7 19.17 9.55 7.52
N ILE A 8 18.63 10.69 7.94
CA ILE A 8 17.19 10.95 8.00
C ILE A 8 16.57 10.91 6.60
N GLU A 9 17.22 11.55 5.62
CA GLU A 9 16.78 11.55 4.22
C GLU A 9 16.81 10.15 3.60
N ILE A 10 17.87 9.38 3.85
CA ILE A 10 17.97 7.99 3.38
C ILE A 10 16.84 7.14 3.95
N ARG A 11 16.60 7.21 5.28
CA ARG A 11 15.51 6.46 5.92
C ARG A 11 14.14 6.86 5.41
N PHE A 12 13.90 8.15 5.17
CA PHE A 12 12.64 8.62 4.59
C PHE A 12 12.45 8.09 3.16
N GLN A 13 13.50 8.09 2.33
CA GLN A 13 13.45 7.54 0.98
C GLN A 13 13.18 6.03 0.96
N GLU A 14 13.80 5.27 1.88
CA GLU A 14 13.55 3.84 2.04
C GLU A 14 12.06 3.56 2.35
N VAL A 15 11.48 4.27 3.33
CA VAL A 15 10.06 4.09 3.69
C VAL A 15 9.14 4.49 2.55
N LYS A 16 9.49 5.56 1.82
CA LYS A 16 8.75 6.00 0.64
C LYS A 16 8.78 4.96 -0.48
N GLN A 17 9.94 4.35 -0.75
CA GLN A 17 10.07 3.27 -1.74
C GLN A 17 9.22 2.07 -1.36
N ILE A 18 9.30 1.61 -0.11
CA ILE A 18 8.50 0.48 0.40
C ILE A 18 7.00 0.75 0.24
N ALA A 19 6.53 1.95 0.60
CA ALA A 19 5.12 2.29 0.45
C ALA A 19 4.68 2.37 -1.02
N GLN A 20 5.55 2.82 -1.92
CA GLN A 20 5.29 2.82 -3.37
C GLN A 20 5.24 1.41 -3.95
N GLU A 21 6.12 0.52 -3.51
CA GLU A 21 6.11 -0.90 -3.90
C GLU A 21 4.83 -1.58 -3.44
N LEU A 22 4.45 -1.41 -2.17
CA LEU A 22 3.18 -1.93 -1.64
C LEU A 22 1.96 -1.43 -2.42
N ARG A 23 1.93 -0.13 -2.78
CA ARG A 23 0.86 0.41 -3.64
C ARG A 23 0.86 -0.23 -5.03
N LYS A 24 2.02 -0.39 -5.66
CA LYS A 24 2.13 -1.04 -6.98
C LYS A 24 1.65 -2.48 -6.94
N GLU A 25 2.03 -3.23 -5.91
CA GLU A 25 1.60 -4.61 -5.71
C GLU A 25 0.09 -4.69 -5.51
N ALA A 26 -0.50 -3.86 -4.64
CA ALA A 26 -1.94 -3.82 -4.43
C ALA A 26 -2.71 -3.49 -5.71
N VAL A 27 -2.21 -2.55 -6.53
CA VAL A 27 -2.79 -2.24 -7.85
C VAL A 27 -2.66 -3.43 -8.81
N CYS A 28 -1.54 -4.16 -8.79
CA CYS A 28 -1.36 -5.36 -9.60
C CYS A 28 -2.36 -6.46 -9.19
N MET A 29 -2.55 -6.68 -7.89
CA MET A 29 -3.52 -7.63 -7.35
C MET A 29 -4.94 -7.26 -7.77
N LYS A 30 -5.31 -5.97 -7.72
CA LYS A 30 -6.61 -5.49 -8.18
C LYS A 30 -6.86 -5.81 -9.66
N LYS A 31 -5.89 -5.54 -10.53
CA LYS A 31 -5.99 -5.87 -11.96
C LYS A 31 -6.11 -7.38 -12.21
N ARG A 32 -5.39 -8.20 -11.45
CA ARG A 32 -5.51 -9.67 -11.54
C ARG A 32 -6.90 -10.14 -11.13
N LEU A 33 -7.45 -9.55 -10.07
CA LEU A 33 -8.81 -9.84 -9.61
C LEU A 33 -9.86 -9.46 -10.66
N GLU A 34 -9.75 -8.27 -11.26
CA GLU A 34 -10.64 -7.81 -12.34
C GLU A 34 -10.61 -8.79 -13.53
N LYS A 35 -9.41 -9.21 -13.95
CA LYS A 35 -9.24 -10.21 -15.02
C LYS A 35 -9.86 -11.57 -14.65
N GLN A 36 -9.73 -12.01 -13.40
CA GLN A 36 -10.34 -13.26 -12.94
C GLN A 36 -11.87 -13.17 -12.98
N ARG A 37 -12.45 -12.04 -12.55
CA ARG A 37 -13.89 -11.77 -12.66
C ARG A 37 -14.37 -11.81 -14.11
N GLU A 38 -13.64 -11.20 -15.04
CA GLU A 38 -13.96 -11.24 -16.48
C GLU A 38 -13.97 -12.66 -17.03
N LEU A 39 -12.94 -13.47 -16.73
CA LEU A 39 -12.88 -14.89 -17.12
C LEU A 39 -14.05 -15.69 -16.55
N PHE A 40 -14.40 -15.42 -15.29
CA PHE A 40 -15.52 -16.08 -14.63
C PHE A 40 -16.87 -15.70 -15.26
N LEU A 41 -17.06 -14.44 -15.63
CA LEU A 41 -18.23 -13.96 -16.36
C LEU A 41 -18.33 -14.56 -17.77
N ALA A 42 -17.20 -14.73 -18.45
CA ALA A 42 -17.14 -15.40 -19.75
C ALA A 42 -17.50 -16.90 -19.65
N GLY A 43 -17.18 -17.54 -18.52
CA GLY A 43 -17.50 -18.93 -18.21
C GLY A 43 -18.96 -19.22 -17.83
N ARG A 44 -19.89 -18.26 -17.93
CA ARG A 44 -21.31 -18.38 -17.50
C ARG A 44 -22.12 -19.49 -18.17
N CYS A 45 -21.56 -20.23 -19.11
CA CYS A 45 -22.18 -21.37 -19.80
C CYS A 45 -22.45 -22.56 -18.87
N TYR A 46 -21.76 -22.68 -17.73
CA TYR A 46 -21.95 -23.78 -16.78
C TYR A 46 -23.26 -23.62 -15.98
N LYS A 47 -24.14 -24.63 -16.05
CA LYS A 47 -25.44 -24.68 -15.36
C LYS A 47 -25.47 -25.82 -14.33
N GLY A 48 -26.38 -25.72 -13.36
CA GLY A 48 -26.58 -26.72 -12.30
C GLY A 48 -26.03 -26.31 -10.92
N LYS A 49 -26.35 -27.10 -9.90
CA LYS A 49 -26.03 -26.81 -8.49
C LYS A 49 -24.53 -26.61 -8.23
N SER A 50 -23.67 -27.39 -8.90
CA SER A 50 -22.21 -27.26 -8.77
C SER A 50 -21.68 -25.95 -9.35
N ALA A 51 -22.24 -25.50 -10.47
CA ALA A 51 -21.89 -24.21 -11.05
C ALA A 51 -22.37 -23.03 -10.19
N GLU A 52 -23.52 -23.18 -9.52
CA GLU A 52 -24.02 -22.17 -8.58
C GLU A 52 -23.15 -22.09 -7.32
N MET A 53 -22.76 -23.24 -6.74
CA MET A 53 -21.82 -23.27 -5.61
C MET A 53 -20.47 -22.65 -5.95
N LEU A 54 -19.92 -22.96 -7.14
CA LEU A 54 -18.68 -22.37 -7.62
C LEU A 54 -18.79 -20.84 -7.72
N ARG A 55 -19.89 -20.31 -8.26
CA ARG A 55 -20.14 -18.86 -8.33
C ARG A 55 -20.18 -18.20 -6.96
N ARG A 56 -20.87 -18.80 -6.00
CA ARG A 56 -20.94 -18.24 -4.65
C ARG A 56 -19.55 -18.19 -4.01
N LYS A 57 -18.78 -19.28 -4.13
CA LYS A 57 -17.40 -19.34 -3.64
C LYS A 57 -16.48 -18.34 -4.32
N GLU A 58 -16.58 -18.19 -5.64
CA GLU A 58 -15.79 -17.22 -6.39
C GLU A 58 -16.10 -15.78 -5.97
N VAL A 59 -17.38 -15.46 -5.74
CA VAL A 59 -17.81 -14.15 -5.25
C VAL A 59 -17.27 -13.89 -3.84
N GLU A 60 -17.42 -14.84 -2.91
CA GLU A 60 -16.85 -14.74 -1.55
C GLU A 60 -15.35 -14.44 -1.61
N LEU A 61 -14.57 -15.25 -2.33
CA LEU A 61 -13.13 -15.08 -2.48
C LEU A 61 -12.77 -13.74 -3.13
N CYS A 62 -13.52 -13.32 -4.13
CA CYS A 62 -13.28 -12.03 -4.77
C CYS A 62 -13.52 -10.86 -3.80
N THR A 63 -14.54 -10.93 -2.96
CA THR A 63 -14.83 -9.89 -1.96
C THR A 63 -13.75 -9.86 -0.88
N GLU A 64 -13.33 -11.01 -0.36
CA GLU A 64 -12.22 -11.12 0.60
C GLU A 64 -10.92 -10.52 0.04
N LEU A 65 -10.59 -10.84 -1.21
CA LEU A 65 -9.41 -10.29 -1.89
C LEU A 65 -9.49 -8.77 -2.09
N GLU A 66 -10.67 -8.21 -2.39
CA GLU A 66 -10.83 -6.75 -2.46
C GLU A 66 -10.61 -6.08 -1.11
N GLU A 67 -11.12 -6.66 -0.03
CA GLU A 67 -10.93 -6.16 1.32
C GLU A 67 -9.45 -6.16 1.72
N GLU A 68 -8.72 -7.24 1.41
CA GLU A 68 -7.28 -7.32 1.65
C GLU A 68 -6.49 -6.28 0.84
N ILE A 69 -6.81 -6.12 -0.45
CA ILE A 69 -6.18 -5.10 -1.30
C ILE A 69 -6.42 -3.71 -0.73
N ASN A 70 -7.65 -3.40 -0.32
CA ASN A 70 -7.98 -2.11 0.29
C ASN A 70 -7.25 -1.90 1.62
N ARG A 71 -7.10 -2.95 2.43
CA ARG A 71 -6.33 -2.92 3.67
C ARG A 71 -4.85 -2.65 3.41
N LEU A 72 -4.25 -3.28 2.40
CA LEU A 72 -2.86 -3.05 1.99
C LEU A 72 -2.64 -1.61 1.52
N LEU A 73 -3.55 -1.07 0.69
CA LEU A 73 -3.50 0.33 0.27
C LEU A 73 -3.58 1.28 1.47
N GLY A 74 -4.50 1.03 2.41
CA GLY A 74 -4.62 1.83 3.62
C GLY A 74 -3.39 1.77 4.53
N LEU A 75 -2.70 0.62 4.59
CA LEU A 75 -1.44 0.49 5.33
C LEU A 75 -0.30 1.26 4.65
N ALA A 76 -0.18 1.17 3.33
CA ALA A 76 0.82 1.94 2.57
C ALA A 76 0.63 3.45 2.75
N ASP A 77 -0.62 3.91 2.76
CA ASP A 77 -0.97 5.32 3.00
C ASP A 77 -0.61 5.78 4.41
N LYS A 78 -0.92 4.97 5.43
CA LYS A 78 -0.54 5.24 6.82
C LYS A 78 0.97 5.29 7.00
N LEU A 79 1.70 4.37 6.38
CA LEU A 79 3.16 4.33 6.39
C LEU A 79 3.74 5.62 5.79
N MET A 80 3.24 6.07 4.64
CA MET A 80 3.67 7.34 4.04
C MET A 80 3.39 8.54 4.94
N GLN A 81 2.17 8.63 5.49
CA GLN A 81 1.80 9.76 6.36
C GLN A 81 2.66 9.82 7.63
N GLN A 82 2.98 8.66 8.22
CA GLN A 82 3.86 8.60 9.38
C GLN A 82 5.30 8.99 9.02
N ALA A 83 5.81 8.50 7.89
CA ALA A 83 7.14 8.85 7.41
C ALA A 83 7.27 10.37 7.17
N GLU A 84 6.27 11.00 6.55
CA GLU A 84 6.26 12.45 6.31
C GLU A 84 6.25 13.24 7.61
N LYS A 85 5.41 12.84 8.59
CA LYS A 85 5.37 13.49 9.91
C LYS A 85 6.70 13.38 10.64
N MET A 86 7.34 12.21 10.62
CA MET A 86 8.65 12.00 11.23
C MET A 86 9.72 12.86 10.55
N TYR A 87 9.75 12.88 9.23
CA TYR A 87 10.72 13.68 8.47
C TYR A 87 10.60 15.18 8.78
N LEU A 88 9.38 15.72 8.81
CA LEU A 88 9.15 17.13 9.16
C LEU A 88 9.53 17.44 10.61
N ALA A 89 9.27 16.53 11.55
CA ALA A 89 9.65 16.68 12.95
C ALA A 89 11.18 16.70 13.12
N GLU A 90 11.88 15.80 12.42
CA GLU A 90 13.34 15.73 12.46
C GLU A 90 14.02 16.93 11.78
N GLN A 91 13.49 17.41 10.65
CA GLN A 91 13.96 18.65 10.03
C GLN A 91 13.80 19.85 10.99
N ARG A 92 12.67 19.96 11.67
CA ARG A 92 12.42 21.05 12.62
C ARG A 92 13.35 20.99 13.82
N ASN A 93 13.58 19.79 14.37
CA ASN A 93 14.55 19.58 15.45
C ASN A 93 15.97 19.97 15.04
N TYR A 94 16.36 19.65 13.80
CA TYR A 94 17.65 20.04 13.25
C TYR A 94 17.79 21.56 13.10
N GLN A 95 16.76 22.26 12.61
CA GLN A 95 16.80 23.73 12.55
C GLN A 95 16.92 24.38 13.94
N ILE A 96 16.21 23.85 14.94
CA ILE A 96 16.29 24.34 16.32
C ILE A 96 17.70 24.10 16.90
N SER A 97 18.31 22.94 16.63
CA SER A 97 19.64 22.62 17.16
C SER A 97 20.73 23.50 16.55
N ILE A 98 20.67 23.78 15.24
CA ILE A 98 21.55 24.76 14.59
C ILE A 98 21.42 26.13 15.26
N THR A 99 20.19 26.61 15.45
CA THR A 99 19.92 27.93 16.03
C THR A 99 20.46 28.06 17.47
N ARG A 100 20.53 26.96 18.23
CA ARG A 100 21.11 26.92 19.58
C ARG A 100 22.65 26.94 19.60
N ILE A 101 23.31 26.45 18.55
CA ILE A 101 24.79 26.41 18.49
C ILE A 101 25.38 27.79 18.14
N TYR A 102 24.62 28.63 17.42
CA TYR A 102 25.05 29.96 16.99
C TYR A 102 24.54 31.12 17.89
N ARG A 103 24.07 30.82 19.10
CA ARG A 103 23.79 31.80 20.18
C ARG A 103 24.72 31.56 21.35
#